data_AF-A0A7Y5BLJ2-F1
#
_entry.id   AF-A0A7Y5BLJ2-F1
#
_cell.length_a   1.000
_cell.length_b   1.000
_cell.length_c   1.000
_cell.angle_alpha   90.00
_cell.angle_beta   90.00
_cell.angle_gamma   90.00
#
_symmetry.space_group_name_H-M   'P 1'
#
loop_
_entity.id
_entity.type
_entity.pdbx_description
1 polymer ?
#
loop_
_entity_poly.entity_id
_entity_poly.type
_entity_poly.pdbx_seq_one_letter_code
_entity_poly.pdbx_strand_id
1 'polypeptide(L)'
;MKEKKWIDCPSCGAKGSMVFKSNLSENYYIKDYGNLKIIRLEGHFCKTCKNGIYNFKSQNMINSMVAEFKAKKNANSVVAADLVSVDQMAKKLKITRQSIHKMMNKGKIKYVFVGDIRLPLKNQDLVRREEVHRA
;
A
#
# COMPACT_ATOMS: atom_id res chain seq x y z
N MET A 1 2.37 19.41 3.26
CA MET A 1 1.22 19.18 2.37
C MET A 1 -0.01 19.11 3.24
N LYS A 2 -0.98 20.05 3.10
CA LYS A 2 -2.19 20.06 3.95
C LYS A 2 -3.15 18.98 3.44
N GLU A 3 -3.70 18.17 4.35
CA GLU A 3 -4.71 17.18 3.97
C GLU A 3 -6.00 17.87 3.54
N LYS A 4 -6.62 17.36 2.46
CA LYS A 4 -7.91 17.86 1.98
C LYS A 4 -8.97 17.55 3.04
N LYS A 5 -9.75 18.57 3.42
CA LYS A 5 -10.96 18.37 4.22
C LYS A 5 -12.04 17.78 3.32
N TRP A 6 -12.58 16.63 3.70
CA TRP A 6 -13.70 15.99 3.01
C TRP A 6 -14.99 16.36 3.75
N ILE A 7 -15.83 17.19 3.12
CA ILE A 7 -17.12 17.64 3.67
C ILE A 7 -18.25 16.83 3.03
N ASP A 8 -18.26 16.76 1.69
CA ASP A 8 -19.25 15.99 0.92
C ASP A 8 -18.71 14.61 0.57
N CYS A 9 -19.61 13.62 0.49
CA CYS A 9 -19.22 12.26 0.14
C CYS A 9 -19.00 12.11 -1.36
N PRO A 10 -17.78 11.76 -1.82
CA PRO A 10 -17.51 11.57 -3.25
C PRO A 10 -18.10 10.27 -3.81
N SER A 11 -18.50 9.32 -2.96
CA SER A 11 -19.05 8.03 -3.42
C SER A 11 -20.55 8.08 -3.68
N CYS A 12 -21.32 8.80 -2.86
CA CYS A 12 -22.79 8.86 -2.99
C CYS A 12 -23.36 10.28 -3.17
N GLY A 13 -22.51 11.32 -3.17
CA GLY A 13 -22.94 12.72 -3.37
C GLY A 13 -23.60 13.38 -2.16
N ALA A 14 -23.75 12.69 -1.04
CA ALA A 14 -24.37 13.25 0.16
C ALA A 14 -23.57 14.44 0.73
N LYS A 15 -24.21 15.60 0.84
CA LYS A 15 -23.59 16.85 1.30
C LYS A 15 -23.36 16.87 2.81
N GLY A 16 -22.24 17.42 3.27
CA GLY A 16 -21.90 17.56 4.69
C GLY A 16 -21.86 16.23 5.47
N SER A 17 -21.74 15.10 4.76
CA SER A 17 -21.95 13.77 5.33
C SER A 17 -20.65 13.09 5.79
N MET A 18 -19.50 13.62 5.39
CA MET A 18 -18.19 13.07 5.72
C MET A 18 -17.75 13.51 7.12
N VAL A 19 -17.45 12.54 7.98
CA VAL A 19 -17.03 12.80 9.36
C VAL A 19 -15.68 12.16 9.62
N PHE A 20 -14.79 12.95 10.22
CA PHE A 20 -13.50 12.46 10.67
C PHE A 20 -13.67 11.43 11.79
N LYS A 21 -13.00 10.30 11.63
CA LYS A 21 -12.91 9.23 12.63
C LYS A 21 -11.43 8.88 12.84
N SER A 22 -11.07 8.62 14.08
CA SER A 22 -9.73 8.21 14.50
C SER A 22 -9.76 6.90 15.26
N ASN A 23 -8.58 6.31 15.50
CA ASN A 23 -8.41 5.04 16.20
C ASN A 23 -9.22 3.87 15.62
N LEU A 24 -9.43 3.89 14.31
CA LEU A 24 -10.09 2.82 13.60
C LEU A 24 -9.21 1.57 13.55
N SER A 25 -9.87 0.41 13.54
CA SER A 25 -9.25 -0.89 13.34
C SER A 25 -9.94 -1.58 12.18
N GLU A 26 -9.15 -2.10 11.26
CA GLU A 26 -9.63 -2.85 10.10
C GLU A 26 -8.94 -4.20 10.02
N ASN A 27 -9.66 -5.19 9.50
CA ASN A 27 -9.10 -6.51 9.22
C ASN A 27 -9.05 -6.71 7.70
N TYR A 28 -7.84 -6.74 7.16
CA TYR A 28 -7.60 -6.91 5.72
C TYR A 28 -7.42 -8.38 5.41
N TYR A 29 -8.32 -8.94 4.60
CA TYR A 29 -8.06 -10.22 3.93
C TYR A 29 -7.19 -9.99 2.71
N ILE A 30 -5.96 -10.49 2.75
CA ILE A 30 -5.01 -10.42 1.66
C ILE A 30 -5.00 -11.79 0.99
N LYS A 31 -5.57 -11.88 -0.21
CA LYS A 31 -5.61 -13.10 -1.04
C LYS A 31 -4.24 -13.77 -1.06
N ASP A 32 -4.20 -15.06 -0.75
CA ASP A 32 -2.99 -15.92 -0.69
C ASP A 32 -2.04 -15.66 0.50
N TYR A 33 -2.27 -14.62 1.32
CA TYR A 33 -1.42 -14.27 2.47
C TYR A 33 -2.15 -14.36 3.82
N GLY A 34 -3.48 -14.31 3.83
CA GLY A 34 -4.33 -14.40 5.02
C GLY A 34 -4.78 -13.05 5.57
N ASN A 35 -5.15 -13.03 6.85
CA ASN A 35 -5.72 -11.85 7.51
C ASN A 35 -4.65 -10.99 8.19
N LEU A 36 -4.75 -9.67 8.00
CA LEU A 36 -3.90 -8.66 8.63
C LEU A 36 -4.77 -7.62 9.34
N LYS A 37 -4.70 -7.59 10.66
CA LYS A 37 -5.34 -6.55 11.47
C LYS A 37 -4.46 -5.30 11.51
N ILE A 38 -5.03 -4.16 11.12
CA ILE A 38 -4.38 -2.86 11.16
C ILE A 38 -5.16 -1.94 12.11
N ILE A 39 -4.47 -1.37 13.08
CA ILE A 39 -5.04 -0.50 14.11
C ILE A 39 -4.55 0.93 13.97
N ARG A 40 -5.19 1.86 14.71
CA ARG A 40 -4.82 3.29 14.78
C ARG A 40 -4.94 4.01 13.44
N LEU A 41 -5.97 3.65 12.67
CA LEU A 41 -6.30 4.31 11.41
C LEU A 41 -7.19 5.53 11.63
N GLU A 42 -7.06 6.48 10.71
CA GLU A 42 -7.75 7.76 10.71
C GLU A 42 -8.23 8.08 9.29
N GLY A 43 -9.42 8.66 9.18
CA GLY A 43 -10.00 8.98 7.89
C GLY A 43 -11.33 9.70 8.01
N HIS A 44 -11.90 10.06 6.86
CA HIS A 44 -13.24 10.64 6.78
C HIS A 44 -14.20 9.60 6.23
N PHE A 45 -15.32 9.39 6.91
CA PHE A 45 -16.32 8.37 6.58
C PHE A 45 -17.68 9.01 6.43
N CYS A 46 -18.38 8.64 5.36
CA CYS A 46 -19.74 9.10 5.11
C CYS A 46 -20.70 8.45 6.11
N LYS A 47 -21.52 9.26 6.79
CA LYS A 47 -22.59 8.76 7.66
C LYS A 47 -23.68 8.00 6.91
N THR A 48 -23.88 8.31 5.62
CA THR A 48 -24.96 7.74 4.80
C THR A 48 -24.57 6.39 4.19
N CYS A 49 -23.54 6.36 3.35
CA CYS A 49 -23.14 5.14 2.62
C CYS A 49 -22.04 4.34 3.32
N LYS A 50 -21.51 4.81 4.46
CA LYS A 50 -20.43 4.20 5.24
C LYS A 50 -19.07 4.09 4.53
N ASN A 51 -18.97 4.45 3.26
CA ASN A 51 -17.69 4.56 2.56
C ASN A 51 -16.81 5.61 3.22
N GLY A 52 -15.50 5.35 3.24
CA GLY A 52 -14.53 6.26 3.81
C GLY A 52 -13.25 6.36 3.04
N ILE A 53 -12.53 7.44 3.31
CA ILE A 53 -11.24 7.77 2.74
C ILE A 53 -10.27 7.93 3.91
N TYR A 54 -9.28 7.05 3.95
CA TYR A 54 -8.18 7.16 4.90
C TYR A 54 -7.36 8.40 4.63
N ASN A 55 -6.86 9.02 5.71
CA ASN A 55 -5.93 10.12 5.58
C ASN A 55 -4.57 9.63 5.05
N PHE A 56 -3.69 10.55 4.64
CA PHE A 56 -2.45 10.17 3.96
C PHE A 56 -1.55 9.34 4.87
N LYS A 57 -1.51 9.67 6.16
CA LYS A 57 -0.75 8.92 7.18
C LYS A 57 -1.25 7.47 7.28
N SER A 58 -2.56 7.29 7.44
CA SER A 58 -3.20 5.98 7.55
C SER A 58 -3.07 5.17 6.27
N GLN A 59 -3.24 5.79 5.10
CA GLN A 59 -3.07 5.10 3.83
C GLN A 59 -1.63 4.62 3.63
N ASN A 60 -0.63 5.41 3.99
CA ASN A 60 0.77 4.98 3.93
C ASN A 60 1.05 3.85 4.93
N MET A 61 0.48 3.92 6.13
CA MET A 61 0.58 2.89 7.15
C MET A 61 -0.04 1.56 6.68
N ILE A 62 -1.23 1.61 6.07
CA ILE A 62 -1.88 0.45 5.44
C ILE A 62 -0.96 -0.15 4.37
N ASN A 63 -0.51 0.67 3.42
CA ASN A 63 0.34 0.21 2.32
C ASN A 63 1.63 -0.44 2.83
N SER A 64 2.27 0.17 3.82
CA SER A 64 3.51 -0.34 4.41
C SER A 64 3.31 -1.66 5.13
N MET A 65 2.28 -1.78 5.97
CA MET A 65 2.02 -3.01 6.70
C MET A 65 1.57 -4.15 5.79
N VAL A 66 0.76 -3.87 4.78
CA VAL A 66 0.37 -4.87 3.78
C VAL A 66 1.61 -5.35 3.00
N ALA A 67 2.48 -4.44 2.58
CA ALA A 67 3.70 -4.80 1.85
C ALA A 67 4.65 -5.63 2.71
N GLU A 68 4.83 -5.24 3.97
CA GLU A 68 5.69 -5.96 4.92
C GLU A 68 5.13 -7.35 5.26
N PHE A 69 3.82 -7.45 5.48
CA PHE A 69 3.15 -8.72 5.73
C PHE A 69 3.36 -9.69 4.56
N LYS A 70 3.19 -9.21 3.32
CA LYS A 70 3.48 -10.00 2.12
C LYS A 70 4.95 -10.42 2.04
N ALA A 71 5.86 -9.47 2.30
CA ALA A 71 7.30 -9.74 2.25
C ALA A 71 7.75 -10.80 3.27
N LYS A 72 7.20 -10.76 4.49
CA LYS A 72 7.47 -11.75 5.54
C LYS A 72 6.98 -13.15 5.17
N LYS A 73 5.80 -13.26 4.57
CA LYS A 73 5.26 -14.55 4.10
C LYS A 73 6.05 -15.11 2.91
N ASN A 74 6.43 -14.24 1.97
CA ASN A 74 7.20 -14.62 0.79
C ASN A 74 8.65 -15.02 1.11
N ALA A 75 9.22 -14.55 2.22
CA ALA A 75 10.56 -14.96 2.65
C ALA A 75 10.71 -16.48 2.80
N ASN A 76 9.60 -17.19 3.08
CA ASN A 76 9.60 -18.64 3.25
C ASN A 76 9.44 -19.42 1.93
N SER A 77 9.05 -18.76 0.84
CA SER A 77 8.67 -19.44 -0.41
C SER A 77 9.46 -18.99 -1.65
N VAL A 78 10.04 -17.80 -1.64
CA VAL A 78 10.78 -17.25 -2.78
C VAL A 78 12.22 -17.75 -2.79
N VAL A 79 12.66 -18.28 -3.93
CA VAL A 79 14.02 -18.78 -4.11
C VAL A 79 15.00 -17.61 -4.31
N ALA A 80 16.24 -17.76 -3.82
CA ALA A 80 17.27 -16.72 -3.92
C ALA A 80 17.56 -16.27 -5.36
N ALA A 81 17.41 -17.15 -6.35
CA ALA A 81 17.61 -16.85 -7.77
C ALA A 81 16.62 -15.81 -8.33
N ASP A 82 15.46 -15.67 -7.69
CA ASP A 82 14.42 -14.70 -8.07
C ASP A 82 14.61 -13.33 -7.41
N LEU A 83 15.69 -13.14 -6.66
CA LEU A 83 15.99 -11.89 -5.96
C LEU A 83 17.04 -11.08 -6.73
N VAL A 84 16.93 -9.76 -6.65
CA VAL A 84 17.95 -8.83 -7.16
C VAL A 84 18.30 -7.80 -6.11
N SER A 85 19.48 -7.22 -6.20
CA SER A 85 19.85 -6.13 -5.30
C SER A 85 19.02 -4.87 -5.59
N VAL A 86 18.91 -4.00 -4.59
CA VAL A 86 18.27 -2.69 -4.75
C VAL A 86 18.95 -1.88 -5.86
N ASP A 87 20.27 -2.01 -6.02
CA ASP A 87 21.03 -1.34 -7.08
C ASP A 87 20.68 -1.85 -8.47
N GLN A 88 20.59 -3.17 -8.63
CA GLN A 88 20.20 -3.78 -9.90
C GLN A 88 18.78 -3.34 -10.29
N MET A 89 17.86 -3.30 -9.32
CA MET A 89 16.50 -2.81 -9.56
C MET A 89 16.48 -1.31 -9.89
N ALA A 90 17.25 -0.50 -9.18
CA ALA A 90 17.39 0.94 -9.43
C ALA A 90 17.88 1.21 -10.86
N LYS A 91 18.91 0.48 -11.31
CA LYS A 91 19.42 0.53 -12.69
C LYS A 91 18.36 0.10 -13.70
N LYS A 92 17.67 -1.02 -13.45
CA LYS A 92 16.61 -1.55 -14.33
C LYS A 92 15.46 -0.54 -14.52
N LEU A 93 15.04 0.14 -13.46
CA LEU A 93 13.95 1.10 -13.48
C LEU A 93 14.39 2.55 -13.74
N LYS A 94 15.69 2.79 -13.91
CA LYS A 94 16.29 4.13 -14.10
C LYS A 94 15.85 5.13 -13.02
N ILE A 95 15.80 4.69 -11.77
CA ILE A 95 15.44 5.52 -10.59
C ILE A 95 16.44 5.32 -9.46
N THR A 96 16.41 6.20 -8.47
CA THR A 96 17.35 6.13 -7.33
C THR A 96 17.04 4.95 -6.39
N ARG A 97 18.05 4.47 -5.66
CA ARG A 97 17.88 3.46 -4.59
C ARG A 97 16.83 3.86 -3.56
N GLN A 98 16.81 5.14 -3.18
CA GLN A 98 15.84 5.69 -2.23
C GLN A 98 14.41 5.56 -2.78
N SER A 99 14.21 5.79 -4.08
CA SER A 99 12.93 5.58 -4.74
C SER A 99 12.50 4.12 -4.71
N ILE A 100 13.43 3.17 -4.87
CA ILE A 100 13.14 1.73 -4.71
C ILE A 100 12.63 1.43 -3.31
N HIS A 101 13.32 1.86 -2.25
CA HIS A 101 12.86 1.67 -0.88
C HIS A 101 11.49 2.31 -0.62
N LYS A 102 11.24 3.52 -1.16
CA LYS A 102 9.92 4.16 -1.09
C LYS A 102 8.84 3.35 -1.81
N MET A 103 9.16 2.75 -2.95
CA MET A 103 8.22 1.90 -3.71
C MET A 103 7.94 0.58 -2.99
N MET A 104 8.95 -0.02 -2.36
CA MET A 104 8.80 -1.20 -1.50
C MET A 104 7.86 -0.90 -0.32
N ASN A 105 8.09 0.20 0.40
CA ASN A 105 7.22 0.63 1.50
C ASN A 105 5.79 0.94 1.03
N LYS A 106 5.61 1.38 -0.21
CA LYS A 106 4.28 1.62 -0.79
C LYS A 106 3.62 0.36 -1.37
N GLY A 107 4.29 -0.80 -1.28
CA GLY A 107 3.80 -2.06 -1.87
C GLY A 107 3.81 -2.08 -3.40
N LYS A 108 4.50 -1.13 -4.06
CA LYS A 108 4.61 -1.06 -5.53
C LYS A 108 5.69 -1.98 -6.10
N ILE A 109 6.65 -2.36 -5.28
CA ILE A 109 7.69 -3.34 -5.62
C ILE A 109 7.55 -4.47 -4.61
N LYS A 110 7.34 -5.69 -5.09
CA LYS A 110 7.36 -6.90 -4.28
C LYS A 110 8.78 -7.14 -3.80
N TYR A 111 8.93 -7.50 -2.53
CA TYR A 111 10.23 -7.79 -1.93
C TYR A 111 10.09 -8.89 -0.89
N VAL A 112 11.23 -9.42 -0.44
CA VAL A 112 11.33 -10.33 0.70
C VAL A 112 12.37 -9.84 1.69
N PHE A 113 12.35 -10.40 2.90
CA PHE A 113 13.41 -10.25 3.89
C PHE A 113 14.38 -11.42 3.77
N VAL A 114 15.68 -11.13 3.72
CA VAL A 114 16.77 -12.11 3.80
C VAL A 114 17.68 -11.64 4.94
N GLY A 115 17.55 -12.24 6.12
CA GLY A 115 18.09 -11.63 7.34
C GLY A 115 17.52 -10.22 7.54
N ASP A 116 18.39 -9.23 7.77
CA ASP A 116 18.00 -7.83 7.99
C ASP A 116 17.90 -6.99 6.71
N ILE A 117 18.20 -7.57 5.54
CA ILE A 117 18.14 -6.87 4.26
C ILE A 117 16.84 -7.15 3.52
N ARG A 118 16.36 -6.13 2.81
CA ARG A 118 15.17 -6.22 1.95
C ARG A 118 15.59 -6.32 0.49
N LEU A 119 15.24 -7.43 -0.14
CA LEU A 119 15.59 -7.69 -1.54
C LEU A 119 14.35 -7.68 -2.43
N PRO A 120 14.29 -6.84 -3.47
CA PRO A 120 13.21 -6.87 -4.44
C PRO A 120 13.25 -8.15 -5.28
N LEU A 121 12.08 -8.63 -5.68
CA LEU A 121 11.97 -9.72 -6.66
C LEU A 121 12.44 -9.21 -8.04
N LYS A 122 13.11 -10.06 -8.81
CA LYS A 122 13.61 -9.78 -10.15
C LYS A 122 12.48 -9.45 -11.12
N ASN A 123 11.44 -10.28 -11.06
CA ASN A 123 10.23 -10.16 -11.86
C ASN A 123 9.18 -9.41 -11.03
N GLN A 124 8.85 -8.22 -11.51
CA GLN A 124 7.85 -7.36 -10.92
C GLN A 124 6.70 -7.28 -11.90
N ASP A 125 5.51 -7.69 -11.47
CA ASP A 125 4.27 -7.29 -12.14
C ASP A 125 4.02 -5.83 -11.77
N LEU A 126 4.84 -4.94 -12.34
CA LEU A 126 4.56 -3.52 -12.24
C LEU A 126 3.31 -3.30 -13.06
N VAL A 127 2.17 -3.20 -12.37
CA VAL A 127 0.91 -2.79 -13.00
C VAL A 127 1.22 -1.49 -13.73
N ARG A 128 1.30 -1.56 -15.07
CA ARG A 128 1.37 -0.38 -15.92
C ARG A 128 0.13 0.43 -15.58
N ARG A 129 0.31 1.68 -15.18
CA ARG A 129 -0.80 2.64 -15.10
C ARG A 129 -1.18 3.05 -16.53
N GLU A 130 -1.67 2.11 -17.31
CA GLU A 130 -2.31 2.33 -18.59
C GLU A 130 -3.67 1.63 -18.52
N GLU A 131 -4.61 2.20 -17.77
CA GLU A 131 -6.05 1.94 -17.89
C GLU A 131 -6.81 2.97 -17.03
N VAL A 132 -6.73 4.23 -17.45
CA VAL A 132 -7.82 5.20 -17.25
C VAL A 132 -8.14 5.75 -18.63
N HIS A 133 -8.70 4.90 -19.48
CA HIS A 133 -9.49 5.37 -20.61
C HIS A 133 -10.71 4.45 -20.78
N ARG A 134 -11.87 5.07 -20.50
CA ARG A 134 -13.20 4.79 -21.06
C ARG A 134 -13.81 3.40 -20.80
N ALA A 135 -14.86 3.40 -19.99
CA ALA A 135 -16.20 3.09 -20.50
C ALA A 135 -17.17 4.10 -19.86
#